data_AF-A0A533ZD43-F1
#
_entry.id   AF-A0A533ZD43-F1
#
_cell.length_a   1.000
_cell.length_b   1.000
_cell.length_c   1.000
_cell.angle_alpha   90.00
_cell.angle_beta   90.00
_cell.angle_gamma   90.00
#
_symmetry.space_group_name_H-M   'P 1'
#
loop_
_entity.id
_entity.type
_entity.pdbx_description
1 polymer ?
#
loop_
_entity_poly.entity_id
_entity_poly.type
_entity_poly.pdbx_seq_one_letter_code
_entity_poly.pdbx_strand_id
1 'polypeptide(L)'
;VAGLYVTLHAEFLAAVQVIVYAGAILVLYLFVVMLLNVKREDRYHPQLPIGAFLGLVIVTEVLLLAFQRRESDVPAMPPPGSVAQVVGNTETIGDVLYTTYLFPFEVASLILLVAMIGAIVLAKRDLFEQQ
;
A
#
# COMPACT_ATOMS: atom_id res chain seq x y z
N VAL A 1 10.06 2.35 -5.00
CA VAL A 1 9.12 3.18 -4.21
C VAL A 1 9.79 3.72 -2.94
N ALA A 2 10.30 2.88 -2.03
CA ALA A 2 10.98 3.38 -0.82
C ALA A 2 12.14 4.37 -1.12
N GLY A 3 12.95 4.10 -2.15
CA GLY A 3 13.98 5.06 -2.59
C GLY A 3 13.42 6.42 -3.06
N LEU A 4 12.21 6.45 -3.63
CA LEU A 4 11.53 7.71 -3.97
C LEU A 4 11.09 8.46 -2.71
N TYR A 5 10.61 7.75 -1.68
CA TYR A 5 10.29 8.35 -0.39
C TYR A 5 11.52 8.95 0.29
N VAL A 6 12.68 8.29 0.22
CA VAL A 6 13.93 8.87 0.71
C VAL A 6 14.29 10.15 -0.04
N THR A 7 14.18 10.18 -1.38
CA THR A 7 14.44 11.41 -2.15
C THR A 7 13.45 12.53 -1.87
N LEU A 8 12.24 12.20 -1.41
CA LEU A 8 11.21 13.14 -0.97
C LEU A 8 11.30 13.51 0.52
N HIS A 9 12.39 13.16 1.20
CA HIS A 9 12.60 13.39 2.64
C HIS A 9 11.54 12.71 3.53
N ALA A 10 10.89 11.67 3.03
CA ALA A 10 9.87 10.87 3.72
C ALA A 10 10.47 9.59 4.34
N GLU A 11 11.43 9.76 5.27
CA GLU A 11 12.24 8.67 5.84
C GLU A 11 11.41 7.64 6.61
N PHE A 12 10.46 8.08 7.43
CA PHE A 12 9.58 7.18 8.18
C PHE A 12 8.76 6.28 7.25
N LEU A 13 8.13 6.85 6.21
CA LEU A 13 7.38 6.07 5.22
C LEU A 13 8.27 5.13 4.41
N ALA A 14 9.48 5.55 4.08
CA ALA A 14 10.45 4.68 3.43
C ALA A 14 10.77 3.44 4.30
N ALA A 15 11.01 3.64 5.60
CA ALA A 15 11.27 2.56 6.54
C ALA A 15 10.07 1.62 6.69
N VAL A 16 8.86 2.16 6.89
CA VAL A 16 7.61 1.37 7.00
C VAL A 16 7.36 0.56 5.72
N GLN A 17 7.61 1.13 4.54
CA GLN A 17 7.46 0.44 3.25
C GLN A 17 8.37 -0.80 3.15
N VAL A 18 9.59 -0.72 3.67
CA VAL A 18 10.52 -1.85 3.65
C VAL A 18 10.15 -2.87 4.73
N ILE A 19 9.95 -2.44 5.98
CA ILE A 19 9.75 -3.34 7.12
C ILE A 19 8.38 -4.03 7.06
N VAL A 20 7.30 -3.28 6.84
CA VAL A 20 5.93 -3.81 6.93
C VAL A 20 5.48 -4.41 5.61
N TYR A 21 5.53 -3.61 4.52
CA TYR A 21 5.01 -4.07 3.24
C TYR A 21 5.91 -5.13 2.62
N ALA A 22 7.20 -4.82 2.41
CA ALA A 22 8.11 -5.79 1.83
C ALA A 22 8.51 -6.90 2.80
N GLY A 23 8.75 -6.57 4.08
CA GLY A 23 9.26 -7.51 5.08
C GLY A 23 8.22 -8.47 5.66
N ALA A 24 6.98 -8.03 5.91
CA ALA A 24 5.96 -8.87 6.52
C ALA A 24 4.92 -9.36 5.50
N ILE A 25 4.25 -8.43 4.81
CA ILE A 25 3.09 -8.77 3.96
C ILE A 25 3.51 -9.56 2.73
N LEU A 26 4.50 -9.06 1.97
CA LEU A 26 4.98 -9.77 0.78
C LEU A 26 5.62 -11.11 1.12
N VAL A 27 6.39 -11.20 2.21
CA VAL A 27 7.00 -12.48 2.64
C VAL A 27 5.92 -13.50 3.02
N LEU A 28 4.89 -13.10 3.78
CA LEU A 28 3.76 -13.98 4.10
C LEU A 28 3.04 -14.45 2.82
N TYR A 29 2.79 -13.53 1.89
CA TYR A 29 2.16 -13.87 0.62
C TYR A 29 3.01 -14.87 -0.19
N LEU A 30 4.31 -14.64 -0.30
CA LEU A 30 5.24 -15.54 -0.98
C LEU A 30 5.28 -16.92 -0.32
N PHE A 31 5.24 -16.98 1.01
CA PHE A 31 5.14 -18.24 1.74
C PHE A 31 3.87 -19.01 1.37
N VAL A 32 2.72 -18.33 1.34
CA VAL A 32 1.44 -18.93 0.96
C VAL A 32 1.46 -19.42 -0.49
N VAL A 33 1.94 -18.61 -1.44
CA VAL A 33 2.02 -19.01 -2.86
C VAL A 33 3.04 -20.13 -3.09
N MET A 34 4.09 -20.23 -2.26
CA MET A 34 5.04 -21.33 -2.36
C MET A 34 4.43 -22.65 -1.86
N LEU A 35 3.65 -22.61 -0.77
CA LEU A 35 2.97 -23.79 -0.23
C LEU A 35 1.80 -24.24 -1.12
N LEU A 36 1.00 -23.28 -1.58
CA LEU A 36 -0.05 -23.51 -2.56
C LEU A 36 0.65 -23.67 -3.91
N ASN A 37 1.03 -24.89 -4.30
CA ASN A 37 1.65 -25.15 -5.60
C ASN A 37 0.71 -24.74 -6.76
N VAL A 38 0.65 -23.43 -7.07
CA VAL A 38 -0.32 -22.80 -7.97
C VAL A 38 -0.03 -23.33 -9.37
N LYS A 39 -0.87 -24.25 -9.83
CA LYS A 39 -0.78 -24.78 -11.18
C LYS A 39 -1.15 -23.66 -12.16
N ARG A 40 -0.27 -23.39 -13.13
CA ARG A 40 -0.63 -22.56 -14.29
C ARG A 40 -1.69 -23.31 -15.09
N GLU A 41 -2.92 -22.83 -15.02
CA GLU A 41 -3.90 -23.14 -16.06
C GLU A 41 -3.61 -22.22 -17.25
N ASP A 42 -3.07 -22.79 -18.33
CA ASP A 42 -2.97 -22.10 -19.62
C ASP A 42 -4.37 -22.04 -20.27
N ARG A 43 -5.28 -21.30 -19.62
CA ARG A 43 -6.62 -21.04 -20.14
C ARG A 43 -6.58 -19.71 -20.89
N TYR A 44 -6.73 -19.78 -22.20
CA TYR A 44 -6.85 -18.60 -23.05
C TYR A 44 -8.06 -17.79 -22.57
N HIS A 45 -7.81 -16.65 -21.92
CA HIS A 45 -8.85 -15.78 -21.39
C HIS A 45 -9.30 -14.81 -22.49
N PRO A 46 -10.49 -14.98 -23.11
CA PRO A 46 -11.00 -14.05 -24.13
C PRO A 46 -11.27 -12.63 -23.59
N GLN A 47 -11.10 -12.43 -22.28
CA GLN A 47 -11.25 -11.16 -21.56
C GLN A 47 -9.97 -10.31 -21.58
N LEU A 48 -8.82 -10.89 -21.91
CA LEU A 48 -7.53 -10.20 -22.05
C LEU A 48 -7.58 -8.93 -22.92
N PRO A 49 -8.19 -8.93 -24.13
CA PRO A 49 -8.25 -7.72 -24.95
C PRO A 49 -9.10 -6.61 -24.33
N ILE A 50 -10.18 -6.97 -23.63
CA ILE A 50 -11.04 -6.00 -22.94
C ILE A 50 -10.30 -5.39 -21.76
N GLY A 51 -9.62 -6.22 -20.97
CA GLY A 51 -8.77 -5.75 -19.86
C GLY A 51 -7.61 -4.87 -20.33
N ALA A 52 -6.98 -5.22 -21.45
CA ALA A 52 -5.93 -4.42 -22.06
C ALA A 52 -6.46 -3.07 -22.56
N PHE A 53 -7.63 -3.05 -23.21
CA PHE A 53 -8.27 -1.80 -23.66
C PHE A 53 -8.60 -0.88 -22.48
N LEU A 54 -9.24 -1.40 -21.43
CA LEU A 54 -9.54 -0.65 -20.21
C LEU A 54 -8.27 -0.13 -19.53
N GLY A 55 -7.23 -0.97 -19.41
CA GLY A 55 -5.94 -0.56 -18.86
C GLY A 55 -5.29 0.56 -19.67
N LEU A 56 -5.36 0.48 -21.00
CA LEU A 56 -4.82 1.51 -21.89
C LEU A 56 -5.58 2.83 -21.80
N VAL A 57 -6.91 2.79 -21.68
CA VAL A 57 -7.74 3.98 -21.47
C VAL A 57 -7.35 4.68 -20.16
N ILE A 58 -7.25 3.94 -19.05
CA ILE A 58 -6.86 4.50 -17.75
C ILE A 58 -5.45 5.11 -17.78
N VAL A 59 -4.48 4.40 -18.38
CA VAL A 59 -3.10 4.91 -18.50
C VAL A 59 -3.08 6.20 -19.33
N THR A 60 -3.82 6.23 -20.44
CA THR A 60 -3.89 7.40 -21.32
C THR A 60 -4.52 8.59 -20.59
N GLU A 61 -5.59 8.37 -19.84
CA GLU A 61 -6.25 9.41 -19.05
C GLU A 61 -5.32 9.98 -17.98
N VAL A 62 -4.63 9.11 -17.22
CA VAL A 62 -3.64 9.54 -16.21
C VAL A 62 -2.51 10.35 -16.84
N LEU A 63 -2.01 9.95 -18.01
CA LEU A 63 -0.97 10.69 -18.73
C LEU A 63 -1.47 12.04 -19.23
N LEU A 64 -2.67 12.10 -19.82
CA LEU A 64 -3.28 13.37 -20.26
C LEU A 64 -3.45 14.33 -19.09
N LEU A 65 -3.95 13.87 -17.95
CA LEU A 65 -4.06 14.67 -16.73
C LEU A 65 -2.68 15.12 -16.22
N ALA A 66 -1.67 14.26 -16.26
CA ALA A 66 -0.32 14.60 -15.84
C ALA A 66 0.33 15.67 -16.74
N PHE A 67 0.09 15.62 -18.06
CA PHE A 67 0.63 16.60 -19.01
C PHE A 67 -0.17 17.91 -19.07
N GLN A 68 -1.50 17.88 -18.88
CA GLN A 68 -2.36 19.09 -18.84
C GLN A 68 -2.12 19.94 -17.57
N ARG A 69 -1.64 19.32 -16.48
CA ARG A 69 -1.26 20.05 -15.25
C ARG A 69 -0.13 21.07 -15.43
N ARG A 70 0.49 21.15 -16.62
CA ARG A 70 1.52 22.16 -16.91
C ARG A 70 0.95 23.55 -17.23
N GLU A 71 -0.34 23.68 -17.54
CA GLU A 71 -0.97 24.95 -17.94
C GLU A 71 -2.08 25.45 -17.00
N SER A 72 -2.44 24.69 -15.97
CA SER A 72 -3.42 25.15 -14.98
C SER A 72 -2.72 25.97 -13.90
N ASP A 73 -3.21 27.18 -13.63
CA ASP A 73 -2.89 28.07 -12.49
C ASP A 73 -3.14 27.38 -11.13
N VAL A 74 -2.38 26.33 -10.85
CA VAL A 74 -2.27 25.73 -9.52
C VAL A 74 -1.14 26.46 -8.82
N PRO A 75 -1.33 26.96 -7.58
CA PRO A 75 -0.26 27.56 -6.81
C PRO A 75 0.94 26.63 -6.86
N ALA A 76 2.06 27.13 -7.39
CA ALA A 76 3.25 26.32 -7.63
C ALA A 76 3.53 25.46 -6.40
N MET A 77 3.53 24.13 -6.59
CA MET A 77 4.02 23.21 -5.56
C MET A 77 5.39 23.75 -5.13
N PRO A 78 5.57 24.09 -3.84
CA PRO A 78 6.83 24.65 -3.38
C PRO A 78 7.97 23.73 -3.81
N PRO A 79 9.09 24.28 -4.34
CA PRO A 79 10.16 23.48 -4.91
C PRO A 79 10.60 22.39 -3.92
N PRO A 80 10.92 21.17 -4.38
CA PRO A 80 11.34 20.09 -3.51
C PRO A 80 12.59 20.53 -2.74
N GLY A 81 12.39 20.95 -1.48
CA GLY A 81 13.39 21.63 -0.65
C GLY A 81 12.89 22.83 0.16
N SER A 82 11.70 23.38 -0.13
CA SER A 82 11.11 24.46 0.69
C SER A 82 10.23 23.97 1.83
N VAL A 83 9.98 22.66 1.92
CA VAL A 83 9.57 22.05 3.17
C VAL A 83 10.81 22.10 4.03
N ALA A 84 10.80 22.94 5.08
CA ALA A 84 11.88 23.02 6.05
C ALA A 84 12.37 21.61 6.34
N GLN A 85 13.68 21.38 6.35
CA GLN A 85 14.23 20.09 6.76
C GLN A 85 13.73 19.83 8.18
N VAL A 86 12.60 19.13 8.30
CA VAL A 86 12.00 18.78 9.57
C VAL A 86 12.92 17.71 10.13
N VAL A 87 13.89 18.18 10.90
CA VAL A 87 14.66 17.34 11.81
C VAL A 87 13.60 16.61 12.66
N GLY A 88 13.48 15.30 12.47
CA GLY A 88 12.49 14.47 13.17
C GLY A 88 11.19 14.19 12.39
N ASN A 89 11.27 13.69 11.16
CA ASN A 89 10.09 13.20 10.41
C ASN A 89 9.29 12.15 11.22
N THR A 90 9.98 11.17 11.81
CA THR A 90 9.34 10.13 12.65
C THR A 90 8.66 10.71 13.90
N GLU A 91 9.30 11.66 14.58
CA GLU A 91 8.75 12.30 15.78
C GLU A 91 7.50 13.12 15.43
N THR A 92 7.57 13.92 14.36
CA THR A 92 6.45 14.74 13.89
C THR A 92 5.26 13.88 13.46
N ILE A 93 5.51 12.78 12.73
CA ILE A 93 4.45 11.83 12.37
C ILE A 93 3.86 11.17 13.62
N GLY A 94 4.70 10.79 14.59
CA GLY A 94 4.26 10.25 15.87
C GLY A 94 3.32 11.21 16.60
N ASP A 95 3.72 12.47 16.75
CA ASP A 95 2.91 13.48 17.42
C ASP A 95 1.55 13.66 16.74
N VAL A 96 1.54 13.81 15.42
CA VAL A 96 0.30 13.97 14.63
C VAL A 96 -0.60 12.73 14.71
N LEU A 97 -0.03 11.52 14.72
CA LEU A 97 -0.78 10.26 14.87
C LEU A 97 -1.44 10.13 16.24
N TYR A 98 -0.75 10.54 17.31
CA TYR A 98 -1.24 10.40 18.67
C TYR A 98 -2.03 11.63 19.18
N THR A 99 -2.07 12.72 18.44
CA THR A 99 -2.86 13.91 18.78
C THR A 99 -4.05 14.09 17.85
N THR A 100 -3.78 14.40 16.59
CA THR A 100 -4.81 14.78 15.60
C THR A 100 -5.50 13.55 15.01
N TYR A 101 -4.75 12.50 14.75
CA TYR A 101 -5.25 11.26 14.12
C TYR A 101 -5.39 10.10 15.10
N LEU A 102 -5.55 10.40 16.40
CA LEU A 102 -5.71 9.39 17.45
C LEU A 102 -6.88 8.45 17.14
N PHE A 103 -8.04 9.01 16.75
CA PHE A 103 -9.22 8.21 16.49
C PHE A 103 -9.06 7.27 15.28
N PRO A 104 -8.60 7.72 14.09
CA PRO A 104 -8.24 6.81 13.00
C PRO A 104 -7.19 5.75 13.37
N PHE A 105 -6.19 6.10 14.18
CA PHE A 105 -5.18 5.17 14.66
C PHE A 105 -5.77 4.06 15.54
N GLU A 106 -6.70 4.41 16.43
CA GLU A 106 -7.41 3.45 17.27
C GLU A 106 -8.29 2.51 16.44
N VAL A 107 -9.03 3.05 15.45
CA VAL A 107 -9.83 2.24 14.52
C VAL A 107 -8.94 1.27 13.74
N ALA A 108 -7.78 1.70 13.25
CA ALA A 108 -6.83 0.81 12.58
C ALA A 108 -6.35 -0.33 13.50
N SER A 109 -6.08 -0.02 14.77
CA SER A 109 -5.68 -1.02 15.78
C SER A 109 -6.77 -2.06 16.03
N LEU A 110 -8.04 -1.62 16.11
CA LEU A 110 -9.19 -2.53 16.21
C LEU A 110 -9.35 -3.40 14.95
N ILE A 111 -9.14 -2.84 13.76
CA ILE A 111 -9.17 -3.61 12.50
C ILE A 111 -8.10 -4.71 12.52
N LEU A 112 -6.88 -4.40 12.96
CA LEU A 112 -5.80 -5.39 13.08
C LEU A 112 -6.12 -6.48 14.10
N LEU A 113 -6.73 -6.11 15.24
CA LEU A 113 -7.18 -7.07 16.24
C LEU A 113 -8.24 -8.02 15.67
N VAL A 114 -9.27 -7.47 15.01
CA VAL A 114 -10.33 -8.26 14.37
C VAL A 114 -9.76 -9.15 13.27
N ALA A 115 -8.81 -8.66 12.47
CA ALA A 115 -8.14 -9.46 11.44
C ALA A 115 -7.37 -10.64 12.05
N MET A 116 -6.65 -10.44 13.16
CA MET A 116 -5.95 -11.52 13.87
C MET A 116 -6.93 -12.57 14.40
N ILE A 117 -8.02 -12.15 15.05
CA ILE A 117 -9.07 -13.06 15.53
C ILE A 117 -9.67 -13.83 14.34
N GLY A 118 -9.99 -13.14 13.24
CA GLY A 118 -10.51 -13.74 12.03
C GLY A 118 -9.58 -14.81 11.44
N ALA A 119 -8.28 -14.53 11.37
CA ALA A 119 -7.28 -15.49 10.91
C ALA A 119 -7.20 -16.74 11.81
N ILE A 120 -7.20 -16.56 13.15
CA ILE A 120 -7.17 -17.67 14.12
C ILE A 120 -8.43 -18.53 14.01
N VAL A 121 -9.62 -17.91 13.94
CA VAL A 121 -10.88 -18.64 13.82
C VAL A 121 -10.93 -19.42 12.52
N LEU A 122 -10.51 -18.82 11.39
CA LEU A 122 -10.47 -19.48 10.09
C LEU A 122 -9.53 -20.69 10.09
N ALA A 123 -8.33 -20.55 10.65
CA ALA A 123 -7.35 -21.63 10.75
C ALA A 123 -7.81 -22.79 11.66
N LYS A 124 -8.71 -22.52 12.62
CA LYS A 124 -9.24 -23.56 13.53
C LYS A 124 -10.39 -24.36 12.95
N ARG A 125 -11.07 -23.93 11.87
CA ARG A 125 -12.27 -24.62 11.36
C ARG A 125 -11.98 -26.06 10.92
N ASP A 126 -10.78 -26.30 10.39
CA ASP A 126 -10.37 -27.63 9.92
C ASP A 126 -10.21 -28.67 11.06
N LEU A 127 -10.07 -28.23 12.32
CA LEU A 127 -9.96 -29.12 13.48
C LEU A 127 -11.31 -29.67 13.96
N PHE A 128 -12.43 -29.03 13.61
CA PHE A 128 -13.77 -29.41 14.08
C PHE A 128 -14.55 -30.29 13.10
N GLU A 129 -14.16 -30.35 11.82
CA GLU A 129 -14.81 -31.22 10.84
C GLU A 129 -14.34 -32.69 10.90
N GLN A 130 -13.33 -33.00 11.73
CA GLN A 130 -12.80 -34.37 11.90
C GLN A 130 -13.26 -35.07 13.19
N GLN A 131 -14.26 -34.52 13.91
CA GLN A 131 -14.95 -35.18 15.02
C GLN A 131 -16.42 -35.39 14.69
#